data_AF-A0A1M4TRU4-F1
#
_entry.id   AF-A0A1M4TRU4-F1
#
_cell.length_a   1.000
_cell.length_b   1.000
_cell.length_c   1.000
_cell.angle_alpha   90.00
_cell.angle_beta   90.00
_cell.angle_gamma   90.00
#
_symmetry.space_group_name_H-M   'P 1'
#
loop_
_entity.id
_entity.type
_entity.pdbx_description
1 polymer ?
#
loop_
_entity_poly.entity_id
_entity_poly.type
_entity_poly.pdbx_seq_one_letter_code
_entity_poly.pdbx_strand_id
1 'polypeptide(L)'
;MRTENHTSFVYQLLELLLRYHRYLGLDHEQYFLLHTCIQYDDIDMIEEITGFTEQKIVQMMEEMIEQKIIKYDQNSGIDLEYLFSYLKVVEQQFMPFRELLIRDYQDQKNHPDKKHIGHVELLPMKKGIAVRLADGKLLSLKRMQQLSEELTHYVAYATEKKQKSMDARLEDTASFMKSEIKRASQ
;
A
#
# COMPACT_ATOMS: atom_id res chain seq x y z
N MET A 1 22.33 6.69 -22.29
CA MET A 1 20.94 6.70 -21.78
C MET A 1 20.50 5.35 -21.19
N ARG A 2 21.37 4.60 -20.49
CA ARG A 2 21.00 3.34 -19.79
C ARG A 2 21.22 3.38 -18.27
N THR A 3 21.94 4.38 -17.75
CA THR A 3 22.35 4.46 -16.34
C THR A 3 21.28 5.04 -15.42
N GLU A 4 20.48 6.01 -15.87
CA GLU A 4 19.45 6.66 -15.02
C GLU A 4 18.33 5.70 -14.57
N ASN A 5 17.94 4.75 -15.41
CA ASN A 5 16.89 3.77 -15.07
C ASN A 5 17.35 2.76 -14.01
N HIS A 6 18.63 2.39 -14.02
CA HIS A 6 19.17 1.38 -13.11
C HIS A 6 19.32 1.92 -11.67
N THR A 7 19.74 3.19 -11.52
CA THR A 7 19.82 3.85 -10.21
C THR A 7 18.43 4.04 -9.60
N SER A 8 17.42 4.36 -10.42
CA SER A 8 16.02 4.49 -9.99
C SER A 8 15.44 3.16 -9.50
N PHE A 9 15.71 2.05 -10.21
CA PHE A 9 15.25 0.73 -9.81
C PHE A 9 15.82 0.29 -8.45
N VAL A 10 17.14 0.39 -8.27
CA VAL A 10 17.81 0.02 -7.01
C VAL A 10 17.30 0.88 -5.85
N TYR A 11 17.13 2.19 -6.07
CA TYR A 11 16.58 3.07 -5.03
C TYR A 11 15.17 2.65 -4.60
N GLN A 12 14.28 2.39 -5.56
CA GLN A 12 12.92 1.94 -5.26
C GLN A 12 12.90 0.57 -4.55
N LEU A 13 13.80 -0.34 -4.93
CA LEU A 13 13.96 -1.63 -4.28
C LEU A 13 14.37 -1.45 -2.81
N LEU A 14 15.39 -0.64 -2.54
CA LEU A 14 15.87 -0.36 -1.18
C LEU A 14 14.79 0.34 -0.33
N GLU A 15 14.02 1.26 -0.90
CA GLU A 15 12.90 1.91 -0.21
C GLU A 15 11.83 0.89 0.20
N LEU A 16 11.46 -0.02 -0.71
CA LEU A 16 10.51 -1.09 -0.42
C LEU A 16 11.05 -2.04 0.63
N LEU A 17 12.33 -2.43 0.53
CA LEU A 17 12.97 -3.32 1.50
C LEU A 17 12.96 -2.69 2.89
N LEU A 18 13.38 -1.42 3.02
CA LEU A 18 13.33 -0.69 4.28
C LEU A 18 11.91 -0.69 4.88
N ARG A 19 10.90 -0.41 4.06
CA ARG A 19 9.51 -0.32 4.51
C ARG A 19 8.91 -1.67 4.90
N TYR A 20 9.30 -2.75 4.23
CA TYR A 20 8.63 -4.04 4.34
C TYR A 20 9.47 -5.21 4.90
N HIS A 21 10.75 -5.02 5.23
CA HIS A 21 11.63 -6.09 5.74
C HIS A 21 11.05 -6.86 6.93
N ARG A 22 10.39 -6.18 7.88
CA ARG A 22 9.75 -6.86 9.02
C ARG A 22 8.58 -7.75 8.62
N TYR A 23 7.84 -7.38 7.58
CA TYR A 23 6.75 -8.22 7.07
C TYR A 23 7.27 -9.44 6.28
N LEU A 24 8.50 -9.37 5.80
CA LEU A 24 9.22 -10.52 5.24
C LEU A 24 9.76 -11.47 6.33
N GLY A 25 9.75 -11.07 7.60
CA GLY A 25 10.31 -11.85 8.69
C GLY A 25 11.82 -11.64 8.89
N LEU A 26 12.43 -10.68 8.17
CA LEU A 26 13.85 -10.37 8.30
C LEU A 26 14.14 -9.74 9.67
N ASP A 27 15.19 -10.22 10.31
CA ASP A 27 15.79 -9.53 11.45
C ASP A 27 16.64 -8.34 11.00
N HIS A 28 17.26 -7.64 11.96
CA HIS A 28 18.04 -6.45 11.65
C HIS A 28 19.34 -6.77 10.89
N GLU A 29 19.99 -7.89 11.22
CA GLU A 29 21.24 -8.29 10.57
C GLU A 29 20.97 -8.73 9.13
N GLN A 30 19.92 -9.55 8.92
CA GLN A 30 19.52 -10.02 7.60
C GLN A 30 19.06 -8.86 6.71
N TYR A 31 18.31 -7.91 7.26
CA TYR A 31 17.97 -6.68 6.55
C TYR A 31 19.23 -5.91 6.13
N PHE A 32 20.18 -5.71 7.05
CA PHE A 32 21.38 -4.93 6.79
C PHE A 32 22.30 -5.60 5.76
N LEU A 33 22.44 -6.92 5.86
CA LEU A 33 23.17 -7.72 4.88
C LEU A 33 22.52 -7.60 3.49
N LEU A 34 21.22 -7.87 3.39
CA LEU A 34 20.52 -7.82 2.12
C LEU A 34 20.54 -6.42 1.49
N HIS A 35 20.40 -5.37 2.30
CA HIS A 35 20.55 -4.00 1.85
C HIS A 35 21.94 -3.75 1.26
N THR A 36 22.99 -4.26 1.90
CA THR A 36 24.38 -4.13 1.44
C THR A 36 24.59 -4.92 0.13
N CYS A 37 24.11 -6.16 0.05
CA CYS A 37 24.23 -7.01 -1.14
C CYS A 37 23.45 -6.47 -2.37
N ILE A 38 22.46 -5.59 -2.18
CA ILE A 38 21.78 -4.91 -3.29
C ILE A 38 22.66 -3.78 -3.88
N GLN A 39 23.56 -3.23 -3.07
CA GLN A 39 24.41 -2.10 -3.44
C GLN A 39 25.80 -2.54 -3.92
N TYR A 40 26.26 -3.70 -3.45
CA TYR A 40 27.61 -4.23 -3.67
C TYR A 40 27.55 -5.70 -4.03
N ASP A 41 28.31 -6.09 -5.05
CA ASP A 41 28.39 -7.47 -5.54
C ASP A 41 29.68 -8.19 -5.09
N ASP A 42 30.58 -7.47 -4.40
CA ASP A 42 31.88 -7.95 -3.94
C ASP A 42 31.82 -8.39 -2.47
N ILE A 43 32.18 -9.64 -2.20
CA ILE A 43 32.09 -10.23 -0.86
C ILE A 43 33.04 -9.59 0.13
N ASP A 44 34.24 -9.21 -0.30
CA ASP A 44 35.23 -8.55 0.55
C ASP A 44 34.70 -7.19 1.03
N MET A 45 34.02 -6.46 0.14
CA MET A 45 33.39 -5.18 0.45
C MET A 45 32.17 -5.35 1.35
N ILE A 46 31.38 -6.42 1.15
CA ILE A 46 30.25 -6.75 2.02
C ILE A 46 30.75 -7.09 3.43
N GLU A 47 31.81 -7.88 3.57
CA GLU A 47 32.44 -8.18 4.86
C GLU A 47 32.93 -6.90 5.56
N GLU A 48 33.58 -5.99 4.83
CA GLU A 48 34.07 -4.72 5.37
C GLU A 48 32.93 -3.83 5.90
N ILE A 49 31.84 -3.70 5.15
CA ILE A 49 30.70 -2.85 5.51
C ILE A 49 29.89 -3.45 6.64
N THR A 50 29.65 -4.76 6.58
CA THR A 50 28.75 -5.44 7.53
C THR A 50 29.47 -5.87 8.81
N GLY A 51 30.78 -6.07 8.76
CA GLY A 51 31.57 -6.70 9.81
C GLY A 51 31.25 -8.18 9.99
N PHE A 52 30.51 -8.80 9.07
CA PHE A 52 30.22 -10.23 9.08
C PHE A 52 31.32 -10.98 8.34
N THR A 53 31.60 -12.21 8.80
CA THR A 53 32.50 -13.10 8.07
C THR A 53 31.78 -13.71 6.88
N GLU A 54 32.53 -14.13 5.86
CA GLU A 54 32.04 -14.82 4.67
C GLU A 54 31.13 -15.99 5.06
N GLN A 55 31.54 -16.79 6.03
CA GLN A 55 30.75 -17.91 6.55
C GLN A 55 29.39 -17.47 7.12
N LYS A 56 29.36 -16.37 7.88
CA LYS A 56 28.12 -15.81 8.42
C LYS A 56 27.24 -15.24 7.32
N ILE A 57 27.83 -14.55 6.34
CA ILE A 57 27.13 -14.02 5.16
C ILE A 57 26.46 -15.16 4.40
N VAL A 58 27.21 -16.20 4.04
CA VAL A 58 26.69 -17.36 3.32
C VAL A 58 25.55 -18.03 4.10
N GLN A 59 25.73 -18.25 5.41
CA GLN A 59 24.69 -18.82 6.25
C GLN A 59 23.39 -17.98 6.22
N MET A 60 23.49 -16.67 6.42
CA MET A 60 22.33 -15.78 6.41
C MET A 60 21.66 -15.71 5.04
N MET A 61 22.43 -15.79 3.96
CA MET A 61 21.91 -15.87 2.59
C MET A 61 21.14 -17.18 2.36
N GLU A 62 21.68 -18.31 2.80
CA GLU A 62 21.02 -19.62 2.75
C GLU A 62 19.70 -19.61 3.52
N GLU A 63 19.70 -19.06 4.75
CA GLU A 63 18.47 -18.91 5.55
C GLU A 63 17.40 -18.09 4.83
N MET A 64 17.78 -16.96 4.20
CA MET A 64 16.84 -16.14 3.43
C MET A 64 16.30 -16.84 2.18
N ILE A 65 17.08 -17.75 1.57
CA ILE A 65 16.65 -18.59 0.45
C ILE A 65 15.67 -19.67 0.91
N GLU A 66 15.95 -20.34 2.03
CA GLU A 66 15.05 -21.33 2.62
C GLU A 66 13.69 -20.72 2.97
N GLN A 67 13.70 -19.48 3.48
CA GLN A 67 12.51 -18.67 3.74
C GLN A 67 11.84 -18.11 2.47
N LYS A 68 12.44 -18.35 1.28
CA LYS A 68 11.98 -17.90 -0.04
C LYS A 68 11.91 -16.38 -0.20
N ILE A 69 12.67 -15.65 0.61
CA ILE A 69 12.72 -14.18 0.57
C ILE A 69 13.55 -13.74 -0.64
N ILE A 70 14.68 -14.41 -0.88
CA ILE A 70 15.56 -14.16 -2.01
C ILE A 70 15.72 -15.41 -2.88
N LYS A 71 16.25 -15.22 -4.08
CA LYS A 71 16.68 -16.28 -4.99
C LYS A 71 17.96 -15.86 -5.68
N TYR A 72 18.74 -16.85 -6.12
CA TYR A 72 19.84 -16.59 -7.02
C TYR A 72 19.37 -16.49 -8.47
N ASP A 73 19.99 -15.58 -9.22
CA ASP A 73 19.84 -15.46 -10.66
C ASP A 73 20.70 -16.50 -11.40
N GLN A 74 20.76 -16.41 -12.73
CA GLN A 74 21.57 -17.32 -13.55
C GLN A 74 23.09 -17.14 -13.34
N ASN A 75 23.51 -16.02 -12.77
CA ASN A 75 24.91 -15.65 -12.52
C ASN A 75 25.30 -15.88 -11.06
N SER A 76 24.47 -16.56 -10.27
CA SER A 76 24.68 -16.78 -8.83
C SER A 76 24.65 -15.51 -7.97
N GLY A 77 24.20 -14.39 -8.52
CA GLY A 77 23.90 -13.15 -7.78
C GLY A 77 22.46 -13.14 -7.28
N ILE A 78 22.07 -12.16 -6.47
CA ILE A 78 20.70 -12.04 -5.98
C ILE A 78 19.78 -11.63 -7.15
N ASP A 79 18.69 -12.36 -7.36
CA ASP A 79 17.64 -11.98 -8.32
C ASP A 79 16.83 -10.79 -7.78
N LEU A 80 17.29 -9.59 -8.16
CA LEU A 80 16.69 -8.32 -7.74
C LEU A 80 15.29 -8.11 -8.31
N GLU A 81 14.99 -8.66 -9.50
CA GLU A 81 13.67 -8.55 -10.12
C GLU A 81 12.64 -9.40 -9.36
N TYR A 82 13.04 -10.61 -8.95
CA TYR A 82 12.25 -11.45 -8.06
C TYR A 82 11.99 -10.75 -6.73
N LEU A 83 13.03 -10.23 -6.08
CA LEU A 83 12.91 -9.55 -4.79
C LEU A 83 12.00 -8.33 -4.89
N PHE A 84 12.16 -7.50 -5.93
CA PHE A 84 11.30 -6.34 -6.18
C PHE A 84 9.84 -6.74 -6.36
N SER A 85 9.58 -7.75 -7.20
CA SER A 85 8.24 -8.25 -7.47
C SER A 85 7.60 -8.80 -6.19
N TYR A 86 8.37 -9.52 -5.38
CA TYR A 86 7.91 -10.07 -4.11
C TYR A 86 7.55 -8.96 -3.11
N LEU A 87 8.42 -7.97 -2.96
CA LEU A 87 8.17 -6.78 -2.13
C LEU A 87 6.93 -5.99 -2.60
N LYS A 88 6.67 -5.92 -3.91
CA LYS A 88 5.44 -5.30 -4.43
C LYS A 88 4.18 -6.08 -4.09
N VAL A 89 4.24 -7.41 -4.07
CA VAL A 89 3.11 -8.23 -3.60
C VAL A 89 2.88 -8.01 -2.11
N VAL A 90 3.93 -7.94 -1.31
CA VAL A 90 3.86 -7.63 0.13
C VAL A 90 3.27 -6.24 0.36
N GLU A 91 3.76 -5.22 -0.36
CA GLU A 91 3.18 -3.86 -0.35
C GLU A 91 1.66 -3.90 -0.58
N GLN A 92 1.18 -4.61 -1.61
CA GLN A 92 -0.25 -4.70 -1.91
C GLN A 92 -1.07 -5.43 -0.82
N GLN A 93 -0.47 -6.41 -0.13
CA GLN A 93 -1.14 -7.15 0.94
C GLN A 93 -1.35 -6.30 2.19
N PHE A 94 -0.36 -5.47 2.54
CA PHE A 94 -0.38 -4.65 3.75
C PHE A 94 -0.86 -3.22 3.52
N MET A 95 -0.97 -2.77 2.26
CA MET A 95 -1.54 -1.48 1.92
C MET A 95 -3.01 -1.38 2.39
N PRO A 96 -3.37 -0.31 3.12
CA PRO A 96 -4.76 -0.01 3.44
C PRO A 96 -5.61 -0.01 2.17
N PHE A 97 -6.83 -0.55 2.23
CA PHE A 97 -7.66 -0.70 1.04
C PHE A 97 -7.93 0.66 0.37
N ARG A 98 -8.16 1.70 1.16
CA ARG A 98 -8.24 3.09 0.67
C ARG A 98 -7.05 3.53 -0.18
N GLU A 99 -5.82 3.23 0.23
CA GLU A 99 -4.62 3.64 -0.53
C GLU A 99 -4.54 2.89 -1.86
N LEU A 100 -4.90 1.61 -1.86
CA LEU A 100 -4.98 0.80 -3.06
C LEU A 100 -6.01 1.38 -4.04
N LEU A 101 -7.19 1.78 -3.55
CA LEU A 101 -8.21 2.45 -4.36
C LEU A 101 -7.76 3.80 -4.92
N ILE A 102 -7.03 4.61 -4.14
CA ILE A 102 -6.49 5.90 -4.60
C ILE A 102 -5.48 5.67 -5.72
N ARG A 103 -4.60 4.68 -5.57
CA ARG A 103 -3.59 4.34 -6.57
C ARG A 103 -4.24 3.83 -7.86
N ASP A 104 -5.18 2.89 -7.75
CA ASP A 104 -5.96 2.38 -8.89
C ASP A 104 -6.71 3.52 -9.60
N TYR A 105 -7.27 4.46 -8.85
CA TYR A 105 -7.92 5.64 -9.40
C TYR A 105 -6.94 6.53 -10.16
N GLN A 106 -5.77 6.82 -9.59
CA GLN A 106 -4.74 7.65 -10.24
C GLN A 106 -4.22 6.99 -11.54
N ASP A 107 -3.99 5.69 -11.52
CA ASP A 107 -3.53 4.91 -12.68
C ASP A 107 -4.58 4.89 -13.80
N GLN A 108 -5.87 4.83 -13.43
CA GLN A 108 -6.97 4.82 -14.40
C GLN A 108 -7.36 6.21 -14.90
N LYS A 109 -7.24 7.25 -14.07
CA LYS A 109 -7.65 8.63 -14.39
C LYS A 109 -6.95 9.19 -15.62
N ASN A 110 -5.69 8.81 -15.82
CA ASN A 110 -4.86 9.32 -16.92
C ASN A 110 -4.88 8.40 -18.15
N HIS A 111 -5.61 7.28 -18.11
CA HIS A 111 -5.62 6.31 -19.21
C HIS A 111 -6.63 6.75 -20.29
N PRO A 112 -6.19 6.97 -21.55
CA PRO A 112 -7.03 7.53 -22.61
C PRO A 112 -8.27 6.70 -22.94
N ASP A 113 -8.24 5.39 -22.69
CA ASP A 113 -9.32 4.45 -23.02
C ASP A 113 -10.27 4.14 -21.86
N LYS A 114 -9.97 4.60 -20.63
CA LYS A 114 -10.78 4.28 -19.44
C LYS A 114 -11.69 5.45 -19.07
N LYS A 115 -12.82 5.57 -19.79
CA LYS A 115 -13.89 6.56 -19.50
C LYS A 115 -14.61 6.31 -18.17
N HIS A 116 -14.50 5.12 -17.59
CA HIS A 116 -15.18 4.74 -16.35
C HIS A 116 -14.18 4.20 -15.34
N ILE A 117 -13.95 4.98 -14.29
CA ILE A 117 -13.04 4.63 -13.20
C ILE A 117 -13.82 3.83 -12.15
N GLY A 118 -13.24 2.74 -11.64
CA GLY A 118 -13.85 1.95 -10.56
C GLY A 118 -15.00 1.04 -10.99
N HIS A 119 -15.00 0.53 -12.23
CA HIS A 119 -15.98 -0.48 -12.63
C HIS A 119 -15.78 -1.74 -11.80
N VAL A 120 -16.73 -1.99 -10.91
CA VAL A 120 -16.88 -3.25 -10.22
C VAL A 120 -18.06 -3.99 -10.83
N GLU A 121 -17.88 -5.27 -11.10
CA GLU A 121 -18.94 -6.11 -11.61
C GLU A 121 -19.45 -7.00 -10.49
N LEU A 122 -20.77 -6.98 -10.30
CA LEU A 122 -21.44 -7.80 -9.31
C LEU A 122 -21.78 -9.14 -9.95
N LEU A 123 -21.14 -10.22 -9.48
CA LEU A 123 -21.36 -11.57 -9.96
C LEU A 123 -22.28 -12.33 -9.01
N PRO A 124 -23.43 -12.86 -9.48
CA PRO A 124 -24.30 -13.67 -8.65
C PRO A 124 -23.62 -15.01 -8.33
N MET A 125 -23.60 -15.37 -7.04
CA MET A 125 -23.08 -16.63 -6.54
C MET A 125 -24.22 -17.51 -6.04
N LYS A 126 -23.99 -18.82 -5.88
CA LYS A 126 -24.96 -19.73 -5.22
C LYS A 126 -25.38 -19.26 -3.82
N LYS A 127 -24.51 -18.49 -3.14
CA LYS A 127 -24.78 -17.81 -1.87
C LYS A 127 -24.22 -16.38 -1.92
N GLY A 128 -25.06 -15.41 -2.31
CA GLY A 128 -24.72 -13.98 -2.27
C GLY A 128 -24.16 -13.41 -3.57
N ILE A 129 -23.39 -12.33 -3.46
CA ILE A 129 -22.86 -11.55 -4.57
C ILE A 129 -21.34 -11.43 -4.38
N ALA A 130 -20.57 -11.78 -5.40
CA ALA A 130 -19.13 -11.52 -5.46
C ALA A 130 -18.88 -10.21 -6.22
N VAL A 131 -17.80 -9.51 -5.87
CA VAL A 131 -17.39 -8.26 -6.52
C VAL A 131 -16.14 -8.54 -7.36
N ARG A 132 -16.25 -8.40 -8.67
CA ARG A 132 -15.13 -8.51 -9.62
C ARG A 132 -14.59 -7.12 -9.94
N LEU A 133 -13.28 -6.95 -9.81
CA LEU A 133 -12.56 -5.74 -10.15
C LEU A 133 -12.30 -5.67 -11.66
N ALA A 134 -11.92 -4.49 -12.15
CA ALA A 134 -11.64 -4.24 -13.56
C ALA A 134 -10.47 -5.08 -14.12
N ASP A 135 -9.58 -5.58 -13.28
CA ASP A 135 -8.49 -6.50 -13.65
C ASP A 135 -8.95 -7.98 -13.73
N GLY A 136 -10.24 -8.23 -13.50
CA GLY A 136 -10.86 -9.56 -13.52
C GLY A 136 -10.75 -10.31 -12.20
N LYS A 137 -10.02 -9.81 -11.20
CA LYS A 137 -9.88 -10.47 -9.90
C LYS A 137 -11.12 -10.27 -9.04
N LEU A 138 -11.43 -11.29 -8.24
CA LEU A 138 -12.47 -11.22 -7.23
C LEU A 138 -11.95 -10.54 -5.96
N LEU A 139 -12.72 -9.61 -5.42
CA LEU A 139 -12.43 -8.98 -4.15
C LEU A 139 -12.54 -10.03 -3.03
N SER A 140 -11.51 -10.15 -2.20
CA SER A 140 -11.52 -11.12 -1.09
C SER A 140 -12.52 -10.70 0.00
N LEU A 141 -13.06 -11.68 0.75
CA LEU A 141 -13.96 -11.44 1.87
C LEU A 141 -13.35 -10.48 2.91
N LYS A 142 -12.04 -10.61 3.18
CA LYS A 142 -11.30 -9.71 4.09
C LYS A 142 -11.34 -8.26 3.60
N ARG A 143 -11.12 -8.03 2.29
CA ARG A 143 -11.19 -6.69 1.71
C ARG A 143 -12.63 -6.15 1.66
N MET A 144 -13.63 -7.01 1.44
CA MET A 144 -15.05 -6.63 1.54
C MET A 144 -15.44 -6.20 2.96
N GLN A 145 -14.94 -6.88 3.99
CA GLN A 145 -15.15 -6.49 5.39
C GLN A 145 -14.51 -5.14 5.69
N GLN A 146 -13.26 -4.93 5.30
CA GLN A 146 -12.58 -3.64 5.45
C GLN A 146 -13.35 -2.50 4.74
N LEU A 147 -13.82 -2.73 3.51
CA LEU A 147 -14.63 -1.76 2.80
C LEU A 147 -15.96 -1.47 3.51
N SER A 148 -16.62 -2.49 4.06
CA SER A 148 -17.86 -2.32 4.82
C SER A 148 -17.66 -1.48 6.09
N GLU A 149 -16.55 -1.70 6.80
CA GLU A 149 -16.18 -0.91 7.97
C GLU A 149 -15.89 0.55 7.58
N GLU A 150 -15.08 0.77 6.53
CA GLU A 150 -14.78 2.10 6.01
C GLU A 150 -16.05 2.85 5.55
N LEU A 151 -16.99 2.17 4.86
CA LEU A 151 -18.27 2.74 4.46
C LEU A 151 -19.14 3.10 5.66
N THR A 152 -19.13 2.28 6.70
CA THR A 152 -19.87 2.56 7.94
C THR A 152 -19.33 3.81 8.63
N HIS A 153 -18.01 3.94 8.72
CA HIS A 153 -17.35 5.14 9.23
C HIS A 153 -17.66 6.37 8.37
N TYR A 154 -17.65 6.23 7.05
CA TYR A 154 -17.99 7.32 6.14
C TYR A 154 -19.44 7.79 6.34
N VAL A 155 -20.40 6.86 6.44
CA VAL A 155 -21.81 7.19 6.69
C VAL A 155 -21.99 7.88 8.04
N ALA A 156 -21.31 7.41 9.09
CA ALA A 156 -21.33 8.04 10.41
C ALA A 156 -20.80 9.48 10.35
N TYR A 157 -19.64 9.68 9.72
CA TYR A 157 -19.04 11.01 9.55
C TYR A 157 -19.91 11.94 8.69
N ALA A 158 -20.49 11.44 7.60
CA ALA A 158 -21.36 12.21 6.72
C ALA A 158 -22.65 12.63 7.44
N THR A 159 -23.23 11.73 8.25
CA THR A 159 -24.39 12.01 9.10
C THR A 159 -24.07 13.07 10.14
N GLU A 160 -22.95 12.94 10.85
CA GLU A 160 -22.53 13.92 11.85
C GLU A 160 -22.26 15.30 11.24
N LYS A 161 -21.62 15.36 10.07
CA LYS A 161 -21.39 16.60 9.33
C LYS A 161 -22.71 17.24 8.88
N LYS A 162 -23.67 16.44 8.44
CA LYS A 162 -25.02 16.89 8.05
C LYS A 162 -25.80 17.40 9.26
N GLN A 163 -25.69 16.72 10.41
CA GLN A 163 -26.28 17.13 11.68
C GLN A 163 -25.75 18.50 12.12
N LYS A 164 -24.42 18.66 12.18
CA LYS A 164 -23.76 19.93 12.51
C LYS A 164 -24.17 21.08 11.57
N SER A 165 -24.32 20.79 10.28
CA SER A 165 -24.82 21.75 9.29
C SER A 165 -26.29 22.13 9.53
N MET A 166 -27.12 21.23 10.02
CA MET A 166 -28.52 21.51 10.34
C MET A 166 -28.63 22.33 11.62
N ASP A 167 -27.87 21.98 12.65
CA ASP A 167 -27.86 22.66 13.94
C ASP A 167 -27.41 24.12 13.79
N ALA A 168 -26.36 24.37 12.99
CA ALA A 168 -25.91 25.73 12.67
C ALA A 168 -27.02 26.56 11.97
N ARG A 169 -27.78 25.96 11.03
CA ARG A 169 -28.88 26.67 10.36
C ARG A 169 -30.04 26.96 11.30
N LEU A 170 -30.30 26.09 12.27
CA LEU A 170 -31.34 26.30 13.28
C LEU A 170 -30.94 27.42 14.26
N GLU A 171 -29.67 27.48 14.67
CA GLU A 171 -29.14 28.58 15.48
C GLU A 171 -29.22 29.93 14.75
N ASP A 172 -28.84 29.98 13.47
CA ASP A 172 -28.96 31.18 12.64
C ASP A 172 -30.43 31.64 12.54
N THR A 173 -31.35 30.70 12.29
CA THR A 173 -32.79 31.01 12.18
C THR A 173 -33.37 31.49 13.51
N ALA A 174 -32.96 30.86 14.63
CA ALA A 174 -33.38 31.26 15.97
C ALA A 174 -32.83 32.65 16.36
N SER A 175 -31.60 32.97 15.95
CA SER A 175 -30.99 34.30 16.17
C SER A 175 -31.71 35.39 15.36
N PHE A 176 -32.05 35.08 14.10
CA PHE A 176 -32.83 35.96 13.23
C PHE A 176 -34.22 36.24 13.81
N MET A 177 -34.97 35.21 14.21
CA MET A 177 -36.30 35.37 14.81
C MET A 177 -36.26 36.18 16.11
N LYS A 178 -35.26 35.97 16.98
CA LYS A 178 -35.08 36.80 18.20
C LYS A 178 -34.82 38.27 17.87
N SER A 179 -34.08 38.54 16.79
CA SER A 179 -33.78 39.91 16.35
C SER A 179 -35.02 40.64 15.81
N GLU A 180 -35.89 39.92 15.08
CA GLU A 180 -37.14 40.46 14.54
C GLU A 180 -38.19 40.70 15.63
N ILE A 181 -38.33 39.79 16.60
CA ILE A 181 -39.22 39.97 17.76
C ILE A 181 -38.81 41.21 18.58
N LYS A 182 -37.50 41.44 18.73
CA LYS A 182 -36.97 42.61 19.45
C LYS A 182 -37.24 43.92 18.69
N ARG A 183 -37.22 43.91 17.36
CA ARG A 183 -37.58 45.07 16.52
C ARG A 183 -39.08 45.36 16.54
N ALA A 184 -39.93 44.34 16.57
CA ALA A 184 -41.38 44.50 16.63
C ALA A 184 -41.91 44.94 18.00
N SER A 185 -41.06 44.93 19.03
CA SER A 185 -41.40 45.32 20.42
C SER A 185 -40.91 46.73 20.78
N GLN A 186 -40.39 47.49 19.81
CA GLN A 186 -39.99 48.90 19.93
C GLN A 186 -40.97 49.79 19.17
#